data_AF-A0A3A8SB92-F1
#
_entry.id   AF-A0A3A8SB92-F1
#
_cell.length_a   1.000
_cell.length_b   1.000
_cell.length_c   1.000
_cell.angle_alpha   90.00
_cell.angle_beta   90.00
_cell.angle_gamma   90.00
#
_symmetry.space_group_name_H-M   'P 1'
#
loop_
_entity.id
_entity.type
_entity.pdbx_description
1 polymer ?
#
loop_
_entity_poly.entity_id
_entity_poly.type
_entity_poly.pdbx_seq_one_letter_code
_entity_poly.pdbx_strand_id
1 'polypeptide(L)'
;LDMDYVCALTERVRQDPSVVRVLRYLPNSSLYRAGSHWRYLEMRSRGRDRSYGLVAVVGTSYLEATLERARGGCTLDELVQTLVVSHEGVSREDAGAYVEALIQSHLLVPTWAPPLTGSEPVPSLLDAAHGIPAL
;
A
#
# COMPACT_ATOMS: atom_id res chain seq x y z
N LEU A 1 16.47 3.58 19.63
CA LEU A 1 15.34 2.66 19.39
C LEU A 1 15.69 1.81 18.17
N ASP A 2 15.42 0.51 18.18
CA ASP A 2 15.75 -0.40 17.07
C ASP A 2 14.77 -0.21 15.90
N MET A 3 15.28 -0.18 14.66
CA MET A 3 14.48 0.01 13.46
C MET A 3 13.48 -1.14 13.23
N ASP A 4 13.83 -2.35 13.65
CA ASP A 4 12.90 -3.49 13.57
C ASP A 4 11.69 -3.29 14.48
N TYR A 5 11.89 -2.71 15.67
CA TYR A 5 10.80 -2.38 16.57
C TYR A 5 9.90 -1.29 15.97
N VAL A 6 10.49 -0.23 15.38
CA VAL A 6 9.72 0.85 14.74
C VAL A 6 8.88 0.31 13.58
N CYS A 7 9.47 -0.52 12.71
CA CYS A 7 8.74 -1.18 11.63
C CYS A 7 7.60 -2.05 12.14
N ALA A 8 7.85 -2.90 13.14
CA ALA A 8 6.82 -3.77 13.72
C ALA A 8 5.68 -2.97 14.38
N LEU A 9 5.99 -1.86 15.05
CA LEU A 9 5.00 -0.96 15.63
C LEU A 9 4.13 -0.32 14.55
N THR A 10 4.74 0.25 13.50
CA THR A 10 3.97 0.85 12.41
C THR A 10 3.09 -0.18 11.71
N GLU A 11 3.57 -1.40 11.52
CA GLU A 11 2.78 -2.48 10.95
C GLU A 11 1.56 -2.82 11.83
N ARG A 12 1.75 -2.90 13.15
CA ARG A 12 0.65 -3.15 14.08
C ARG A 12 -0.39 -2.03 14.06
N VAL A 13 0.03 -0.77 14.02
CA VAL A 13 -0.87 0.38 13.96
C VAL A 13 -1.68 0.37 12.66
N ARG A 14 -1.05 0.00 11.54
CA ARG A 14 -1.71 -0.11 10.23
C ARG A 14 -2.69 -1.28 10.12
N GLN A 15 -2.79 -2.14 11.13
CA GLN A 15 -3.81 -3.19 11.21
C GLN A 15 -5.10 -2.70 11.89
N ASP A 16 -5.08 -1.52 12.52
CA ASP A 16 -6.29 -0.94 13.12
C ASP A 16 -7.27 -0.50 12.01
N PRO A 17 -8.53 -0.98 12.02
CA PRO A 17 -9.52 -0.62 11.01
C PRO A 17 -9.79 0.89 10.88
N SER A 18 -9.66 1.65 11.96
CA SER A 18 -9.84 3.11 11.94
C SER A 18 -8.71 3.81 11.16
N VAL A 19 -7.48 3.30 11.29
CA VAL A 19 -6.30 3.78 10.56
C VAL A 19 -6.37 3.37 9.09
N VAL A 20 -6.66 2.10 8.81
CA VAL A 20 -6.75 1.55 7.43
C VAL A 20 -7.71 2.38 6.57
N ARG A 21 -8.84 2.81 7.13
CA ARG A 21 -9.87 3.60 6.41
C ARG A 21 -9.39 4.97 5.95
N VAL A 22 -8.51 5.61 6.71
CA VAL A 22 -8.03 6.98 6.42
C VAL A 22 -6.63 6.99 5.81
N LEU A 23 -5.94 5.86 5.83
CA LEU A 23 -4.60 5.71 5.28
C LEU A 23 -4.61 5.86 3.77
N ARG A 24 -3.59 6.51 3.23
CA ARG A 24 -3.36 6.61 1.79
C ARG A 24 -2.39 5.54 1.33
N TYR A 25 -2.58 5.10 0.09
CA TYR A 25 -1.78 4.10 -0.57
C TYR A 25 -1.25 4.61 -1.91
N LEU A 26 -0.02 4.22 -2.22
CA LEU A 26 0.69 4.53 -3.46
C LEU A 26 1.08 3.22 -4.17
N PRO A 27 1.28 3.22 -5.50
CA PRO A 27 1.99 2.13 -6.16
C PRO A 27 3.36 1.89 -5.54
N ASN A 28 3.76 0.63 -5.43
CA ASN A 28 5.10 0.28 -4.98
C ASN A 28 6.17 0.99 -5.81
N SER A 29 7.11 1.66 -5.16
CA SER A 29 8.16 2.46 -5.83
C SER A 29 9.10 1.63 -6.71
N SER A 30 9.19 0.33 -6.49
CA SER A 30 9.97 -0.59 -7.35
C SER A 30 9.20 -1.08 -8.58
N LEU A 31 7.94 -0.66 -8.76
CA LEU A 31 7.07 -1.10 -9.84
C LEU A 31 7.53 -0.52 -11.19
N TYR A 32 7.71 -1.39 -12.18
CA TYR A 32 8.04 -1.01 -13.55
C TYR A 32 7.36 -1.93 -14.57
N ARG A 33 7.17 -1.43 -15.79
CA ARG A 33 6.52 -2.18 -16.86
C ARG A 33 7.55 -2.96 -17.68
N ALA A 34 7.25 -4.23 -17.95
CA ALA A 34 8.05 -5.12 -18.79
C ALA A 34 7.13 -5.87 -19.76
N GLY A 35 6.93 -5.31 -20.95
CA GLY A 35 5.97 -5.83 -21.92
C GLY A 35 4.53 -5.71 -21.41
N SER A 36 3.80 -6.83 -21.39
CA SER A 36 2.43 -6.92 -20.87
C SER A 36 2.34 -7.11 -19.35
N HIS A 37 3.47 -7.10 -18.65
CA HIS A 37 3.52 -7.36 -17.21
C HIS A 37 4.06 -6.15 -16.44
N TRP A 38 3.59 -6.01 -15.21
CA TRP A 38 4.21 -5.19 -14.19
C TRP A 38 5.14 -6.06 -13.34
N ARG A 39 6.31 -5.52 -13.01
CA ARG A 39 7.28 -6.17 -12.14
C ARG A 39 7.61 -5.26 -10.96
N TYR A 40 7.78 -5.85 -9.78
CA TYR A 40 8.12 -5.13 -8.57
C TYR A 40 8.79 -6.06 -7.56
N LEU A 41 9.43 -5.46 -6.55
CA LEU A 41 9.96 -6.17 -5.41
C LEU A 41 8.89 -6.28 -4.33
N GLU A 42 8.44 -7.50 -4.08
CA GLU A 42 7.57 -7.83 -2.96
C GLU A 42 8.42 -8.07 -1.71
N MET A 43 8.13 -7.36 -0.62
CA MET A 43 8.74 -7.62 0.67
C MET A 43 8.06 -8.82 1.33
N ARG A 44 8.86 -9.75 1.85
CA ARG A 44 8.37 -10.86 2.67
C ARG A 44 9.08 -10.83 4.01
N SER A 45 8.32 -10.64 5.07
CA SER A 45 8.82 -10.64 6.45
C SER A 45 8.48 -11.93 7.16
N ARG A 46 9.47 -12.58 7.80
CA ARG A 46 9.26 -13.68 8.74
C ARG A 46 10.01 -13.38 10.03
N GLY A 47 9.32 -12.86 11.03
CA GLY A 47 9.95 -12.37 12.25
C GLY A 47 10.83 -11.15 11.94
N ARG A 48 12.13 -11.23 12.25
CA ARG A 48 13.11 -10.17 11.93
C ARG A 48 13.70 -10.28 10.52
N ASP A 49 13.55 -11.42 9.85
CA ASP A 49 14.12 -11.61 8.52
C ASP A 49 13.23 -10.96 7.47
N ARG A 50 13.83 -10.09 6.64
CA ARG A 50 13.20 -9.50 5.46
C ARG A 50 13.87 -10.03 4.22
N SER A 51 13.07 -10.53 3.30
CA SER A 51 13.49 -10.96 1.97
C SER A 51 12.70 -10.21 0.91
N TYR A 52 13.27 -10.07 -0.28
CA TYR A 52 12.62 -9.40 -1.40
C TYR A 52 12.55 -10.36 -2.58
N GLY A 53 11.36 -10.55 -3.12
CA GLY A 53 11.12 -11.36 -4.31
C GLY A 53 10.73 -10.48 -5.48
N LEU A 54 11.36 -10.66 -6.64
CA LEU A 54 10.85 -10.06 -7.88
C LEU A 54 9.58 -10.80 -8.30
N VAL A 55 8.46 -10.10 -8.32
CA VAL A 55 7.15 -10.61 -8.72
C VAL A 55 6.75 -9.98 -10.06
N ALA A 56 6.01 -10.74 -10.87
CA ALA A 56 5.41 -10.25 -12.11
C ALA A 56 3.90 -10.50 -12.10
N VAL A 57 3.13 -9.48 -12.48
CA VAL A 57 1.66 -9.56 -12.62
C VAL A 57 1.25 -9.05 -13.99
N VAL A 58 0.19 -9.62 -14.56
CA VAL A 58 -0.33 -9.18 -15.86
C VAL A 58 -0.95 -7.78 -15.72
N GLY A 59 -0.59 -6.87 -16.63
CA GLY A 59 -1.19 -5.53 -16.72
C GLY A 59 -2.59 -5.59 -17.30
N THR A 60 -3.59 -5.87 -16.45
CA THR A 60 -5.00 -5.76 -16.83
C THR A 60 -5.43 -4.29 -16.82
N SER A 61 -6.50 -3.94 -17.53
CA SER A 61 -7.09 -2.59 -17.51
C SER A 61 -7.44 -2.14 -16.10
N TYR A 62 -8.01 -3.05 -15.29
CA TYR A 62 -8.34 -2.82 -13.88
C TYR A 62 -7.11 -2.44 -13.06
N LEU A 63 -6.02 -3.19 -13.21
CA LEU A 63 -4.77 -2.94 -12.48
C LEU A 63 -4.15 -1.62 -12.92
N GLU A 64 -4.05 -1.38 -14.23
CA GLU A 64 -3.45 -0.15 -14.77
C GLU A 64 -4.23 1.10 -14.29
N ALA A 65 -5.57 1.07 -14.34
CA ALA A 65 -6.40 2.17 -13.85
C ALA A 65 -6.25 2.39 -12.33
N THR A 66 -6.19 1.31 -11.56
CA THR A 66 -6.02 1.36 -10.10
C THR A 66 -4.67 1.97 -9.72
N LEU A 67 -3.59 1.53 -10.38
CA LEU A 67 -2.24 2.04 -10.16
C LEU A 67 -2.14 3.53 -10.54
N GLU A 68 -2.74 3.93 -11.67
CA GLU A 68 -2.75 5.32 -12.10
C GLU A 68 -3.50 6.20 -11.10
N ARG A 69 -4.69 5.78 -10.66
CA ARG A 69 -5.47 6.49 -9.65
C ARG A 69 -4.69 6.66 -8.36
N ALA A 70 -3.95 5.64 -7.93
CA ALA A 70 -3.17 5.63 -6.69
C ALA A 70 -1.89 6.47 -6.75
N ARG A 71 -1.40 6.93 -7.91
CA ARG A 71 -0.11 7.66 -8.02
C ARG A 71 0.02 8.88 -7.09
N GLY A 72 -1.08 9.58 -6.84
CA GLY A 72 -1.13 10.74 -5.94
C GLY A 72 -1.44 10.41 -4.47
N GLY A 73 -1.62 9.12 -4.15
CA GLY A 73 -2.05 8.66 -2.83
C GLY A 73 -3.57 8.64 -2.70
N CYS A 74 -4.15 7.45 -2.56
CA CYS A 74 -5.60 7.25 -2.43
C CYS A 74 -5.96 6.47 -1.18
N THR A 75 -7.14 6.73 -0.61
CA THR A 75 -7.72 5.84 0.40
C THR A 75 -8.27 4.57 -0.24
N LEU A 76 -8.46 3.53 0.58
CA LEU A 76 -9.09 2.29 0.14
C LEU A 76 -10.49 2.55 -0.44
N ASP A 77 -11.29 3.38 0.22
CA ASP A 77 -12.65 3.70 -0.23
C ASP A 77 -12.66 4.43 -1.58
N GLU A 78 -11.73 5.35 -1.82
CA GLU A 78 -11.59 6.02 -3.12
C GLU A 78 -11.25 5.03 -4.25
N LEU A 79 -10.38 4.04 -3.99
CA LEU A 79 -10.01 3.02 -4.96
C LEU A 79 -11.19 2.08 -5.26
N VAL A 80 -11.87 1.61 -4.22
CA VAL A 80 -13.06 0.76 -4.33
C VAL A 80 -14.17 1.48 -5.11
N GLN A 81 -14.48 2.72 -4.75
CA GLN A 81 -15.49 3.51 -5.44
C GLN A 81 -15.15 3.72 -6.92
N THR A 82 -13.87 4.00 -7.22
CA THR A 82 -13.41 4.16 -8.61
C THR A 82 -13.63 2.88 -9.42
N LEU A 83 -13.34 1.71 -8.84
CA LEU A 83 -13.51 0.42 -9.51
C LEU A 83 -14.99 0.12 -9.80
N VAL A 84 -15.87 0.33 -8.82
CA VAL A 84 -17.32 0.12 -8.96
C VAL A 84 -17.93 1.03 -10.02
N VAL A 85 -17.54 2.32 -10.06
CA VAL A 85 -18.08 3.27 -11.04
C VAL A 85 -17.55 3.01 -12.45
N SER A 86 -16.30 2.55 -12.58
CA SER A 86 -15.65 2.39 -13.89
C SER A 86 -15.99 1.06 -14.57
N HIS A 87 -16.56 0.09 -13.86
CA HIS A 87 -16.78 -1.26 -14.36
C HIS A 87 -18.15 -1.80 -13.96
N GLU A 88 -19.03 -1.97 -14.95
CA GLU A 88 -20.37 -2.48 -14.75
C GLU A 88 -20.34 -3.93 -14.21
N GLY A 89 -21.21 -4.21 -13.23
CA GLY A 89 -21.32 -5.53 -12.61
C GLY A 89 -20.29 -5.84 -11.51
N VAL A 90 -19.35 -4.94 -11.23
CA VAL A 90 -18.43 -5.08 -10.08
C VAL A 90 -19.12 -4.64 -8.79
N SER A 91 -19.25 -5.56 -7.83
CA SER A 91 -19.78 -5.24 -6.51
C SER A 91 -18.75 -4.47 -5.66
N ARG A 92 -19.22 -3.76 -4.63
CA ARG A 92 -18.32 -3.05 -3.70
C ARG A 92 -17.46 -4.03 -2.90
N GLU A 93 -18.02 -5.18 -2.57
CA GLU A 93 -17.35 -6.28 -1.89
C GLU A 93 -16.21 -6.85 -2.73
N ASP A 94 -16.45 -7.14 -4.01
CA ASP A 94 -15.42 -7.67 -4.92
C ASP A 94 -14.31 -6.64 -5.16
N ALA A 95 -14.67 -5.36 -5.35
CA ALA A 95 -13.70 -4.28 -5.48
C ALA A 95 -12.87 -4.11 -4.20
N GLY A 96 -13.49 -4.21 -3.03
CA GLY A 96 -12.82 -4.20 -1.73
C GLY A 96 -11.80 -5.32 -1.61
N ALA A 97 -12.22 -6.56 -1.84
CA ALA A 97 -11.36 -7.73 -1.79
C ALA A 97 -10.19 -7.63 -2.79
N TYR A 98 -10.44 -7.08 -3.99
CA TYR A 98 -9.39 -6.83 -4.98
C TYR A 98 -8.35 -5.82 -4.48
N VAL A 99 -8.78 -4.67 -3.96
CA VAL A 99 -7.86 -3.64 -3.43
C VAL A 99 -7.07 -4.18 -2.24
N GLU A 100 -7.71 -4.92 -1.35
CA GLU A 100 -7.03 -5.59 -0.23
C GLU A 100 -5.95 -6.58 -0.73
N ALA A 101 -6.23 -7.36 -1.78
CA ALA A 101 -5.24 -8.25 -2.38
C ALA A 101 -4.04 -7.48 -2.99
N LEU A 102 -4.27 -6.30 -3.58
CA LEU A 102 -3.19 -5.43 -4.06
C LEU A 102 -2.31 -4.89 -2.92
N ILE A 103 -2.91 -4.59 -1.77
CA ILE A 103 -2.18 -4.16 -0.58
C ILE A 103 -1.38 -5.33 0.01
N GLN A 104 -2.01 -6.49 0.17
CA GLN A 104 -1.37 -7.70 0.72
C GLN A 104 -0.20 -8.18 -0.14
N SER A 105 -0.29 -8.03 -1.47
CA SER A 105 0.78 -8.36 -2.42
C SER A 105 1.84 -7.27 -2.57
N HIS A 106 1.75 -6.18 -1.79
CA HIS A 106 2.63 -5.01 -1.88
C HIS A 106 2.66 -4.33 -3.25
N LEU A 107 1.64 -4.47 -4.09
CA LEU A 107 1.47 -3.63 -5.29
C LEU A 107 1.09 -2.21 -4.89
N LEU A 108 0.23 -2.10 -3.88
CA LEU A 108 -0.09 -0.86 -3.19
C LEU A 108 0.56 -0.85 -1.81
N VAL A 109 1.27 0.22 -1.49
CA VAL A 109 1.98 0.38 -0.22
C VAL A 109 1.46 1.60 0.53
N PRO A 110 1.33 1.54 1.87
CA PRO A 110 0.85 2.66 2.66
C PRO A 110 1.85 3.82 2.66
N THR A 111 1.34 5.05 2.64
CA THR A 111 2.19 6.26 2.67
C THR A 111 2.82 6.51 4.05
N TRP A 112 2.16 6.07 5.11
CA TRP A 112 2.69 6.16 6.46
C TRP A 112 3.59 4.95 6.76
N ALA A 113 4.89 5.18 6.74
CA ALA A 113 5.92 4.17 6.99
C ALA A 113 7.17 4.83 7.60
N PRO A 114 7.99 4.08 8.37
CA PRO A 114 9.23 4.63 8.92
C PRO A 114 10.21 5.00 7.80
N PRO A 115 10.87 6.18 7.85
CA PRO A 115 11.93 6.49 6.90
C PRO A 115 13.13 5.57 7.11
N LEU A 116 13.65 4.99 6.03
CA LEU A 116 14.83 4.10 6.08
C LEU A 116 16.15 4.86 6.13
N THR A 117 16.17 6.09 5.61
CA THR A 117 17.34 6.97 5.57
C THR A 117 16.92 8.39 5.90
N GLY A 118 17.88 9.22 6.32
CA GLY A 118 17.62 10.61 6.70
C GLY A 118 17.24 10.75 8.17
N SER A 119 16.15 11.47 8.45
CA SER A 119 15.71 11.85 9.78
C SER A 119 15.41 10.66 10.68
N GLU A 120 15.48 10.86 11.99
CA GLU A 120 15.14 9.82 12.96
C GLU A 120 13.72 9.28 12.73
N PRO A 121 13.52 7.95 12.74
CA PRO A 121 12.24 7.36 12.33
C PRO A 121 11.05 7.75 13.20
N VAL A 122 11.20 7.78 14.53
CA VAL A 122 10.07 8.04 15.45
C VAL A 122 9.57 9.47 15.36
N PRO A 123 10.41 10.52 15.46
CA PRO A 123 9.94 11.89 15.28
C PRO A 123 9.26 12.09 13.92
N SER A 124 9.81 11.51 12.86
CA SER A 124 9.25 11.62 11.50
C SER A 124 7.86 10.96 11.39
N LEU A 125 7.65 9.83 12.07
CA LEU A 125 6.35 9.15 12.10
C LEU A 125 5.30 9.92 12.88
N LEU A 126 5.68 10.53 14.00
CA LEU A 126 4.80 11.37 14.82
C LEU A 126 4.37 12.61 14.05
N ASP A 127 5.31 13.26 13.35
CA ASP A 127 4.98 14.41 12.52
C ASP A 127 3.99 14.05 11.39
N ALA A 128 4.25 12.93 10.70
CA ALA A 128 3.37 12.42 9.65
C ALA A 128 1.99 11.99 10.19
N ALA A 129 1.90 11.54 11.44
CA ALA A 129 0.64 11.13 12.08
C ALA A 129 -0.34 12.30 12.27
N HIS A 130 0.15 13.52 12.54
CA HIS A 130 -0.71 14.70 12.71
C HIS A 130 -1.63 14.99 11.51
N GLY A 131 -1.23 14.56 10.29
CA GLY A 131 -2.01 14.71 9.07
C GLY A 131 -3.03 13.59 8.82
N ILE A 132 -3.10 12.58 9.69
CA ILE A 132 -3.90 11.36 9.49
C ILE A 132 -4.97 11.30 10.60
N PRO A 133 -6.27 11.48 10.29
CA PRO A 133 -7.35 11.61 11.27
C PRO A 133 -7.67 10.42 12.21
N ALA A 134 -6.75 9.47 12.37
CA ALA A 134 -6.86 8.30 13.25
C ALA A 134 -5.54 7.94 13.97
N LEU A 135 -4.49 8.75 13.80
CA LEU A 135 -3.16 8.54 14.38
C LEU A 135 -2.78 9.68 15.32
#